data_AF-A0A969IKG0-F1
#
_entry.id   AF-A0A969IKG0-F1
#
_cell.length_a   1.000
_cell.length_b   1.000
_cell.length_c   1.000
_cell.angle_alpha   90.00
_cell.angle_beta   90.00
_cell.angle_gamma   90.00
#
_symmetry.space_group_name_H-M   'P 1'
#
loop_
_entity.id
_entity.type
_entity.pdbx_description
1 polymer ?
#
loop_
_entity_poly.entity_id
_entity_poly.type
_entity_poly.pdbx_seq_one_letter_code
_entity_poly.pdbx_strand_id
1 'polypeptide(L)'
;VNAGVRVKLDADVQVQFYTDDPRGYNVVAEIKGTDKNVKDELVMLGGHLDSWHGSTGATDNAAGCAVMMEAARILKTLGIKPRRTIRIALWSAEEQGLIGSRNYVRNHFMDTINKKPNSEHEKVSVYFNVDNGTGKIRGIYAQSNETVKPIFSQWLEPFKDLGATTVTLRNTGGTDHLAFDGIGIPGFQFIQDEIEYDTRTHHTNMDGYDHLQADDLKQAATIVAAFVYNAAMRDEKIPRKQVAKPAAGGQ
;
A
#
# COMPACT_ATOMS: atom_id res chain seq x y z
N VAL A 1 -7.90 -19.66 -30.56
CA VAL A 1 -8.33 -21.04 -30.89
C VAL A 1 -9.66 -20.94 -31.63
N ASN A 2 -9.72 -21.30 -32.91
CA ASN A 2 -10.96 -21.35 -33.70
C ASN A 2 -11.03 -22.74 -34.37
N ALA A 3 -11.42 -23.75 -33.58
CA ALA A 3 -11.46 -25.15 -34.02
C ALA A 3 -12.81 -25.55 -34.67
N GLY A 4 -13.78 -24.64 -34.75
CA GLY A 4 -15.10 -24.92 -35.34
C GLY A 4 -15.99 -25.88 -34.55
N VAL A 5 -15.57 -26.30 -33.35
CA VAL A 5 -16.33 -27.22 -32.49
C VAL A 5 -17.38 -26.43 -31.71
N ARG A 6 -18.65 -26.83 -31.83
CA ARG A 6 -19.75 -26.23 -31.08
C ARG A 6 -19.71 -26.72 -29.62
N VAL A 7 -19.46 -25.80 -28.70
CA VAL A 7 -19.52 -26.06 -27.25
C VAL A 7 -20.88 -25.62 -26.72
N LYS A 8 -21.45 -26.40 -25.80
CA LYS A 8 -22.62 -26.02 -25.02
C LYS A 8 -22.21 -25.99 -23.55
N LEU A 9 -22.47 -24.87 -22.88
CA LEU A 9 -22.26 -24.68 -21.44
C LEU A 9 -23.63 -24.54 -20.77
N ASP A 10 -23.75 -25.07 -19.57
CA ASP A 10 -24.82 -24.77 -18.63
C ASP A 10 -24.17 -24.26 -17.33
N ALA A 11 -24.76 -23.24 -16.72
CA ALA A 11 -24.23 -22.60 -15.53
C ALA A 11 -25.37 -22.19 -14.61
N ASP A 12 -25.27 -22.56 -13.34
CA ASP A 12 -26.18 -22.13 -12.28
C ASP A 12 -25.40 -21.25 -11.29
N VAL A 13 -25.96 -20.09 -10.96
CA VAL A 13 -25.34 -19.10 -10.08
C VAL A 13 -26.38 -18.64 -9.08
N GLN A 14 -26.21 -19.06 -7.84
CA GLN A 14 -27.06 -18.67 -6.72
C GLN A 14 -26.28 -17.75 -5.80
N VAL A 15 -26.78 -16.54 -5.60
CA VAL A 15 -26.13 -15.50 -4.79
C VAL A 15 -27.09 -15.03 -3.72
N GLN A 16 -26.59 -14.94 -2.50
CA GLN A 16 -27.27 -14.31 -1.38
C GLN A 16 -26.45 -13.12 -0.91
N PHE A 17 -27.12 -11.98 -0.74
CA PHE A 17 -26.51 -10.79 -0.15
C PHE A 17 -26.80 -10.75 1.35
N TYR A 18 -25.76 -10.48 2.14
CA TYR A 18 -25.88 -10.23 3.57
C TYR A 18 -25.84 -8.72 3.82
N THR A 19 -26.95 -8.16 4.29
CA THR A 19 -27.11 -6.70 4.50
C THR A 19 -27.39 -6.32 5.94
N ASP A 20 -27.27 -7.28 6.87
CA ASP A 20 -27.66 -7.09 8.27
C ASP A 20 -26.65 -6.21 9.04
N ASP A 21 -25.36 -6.24 8.69
CA ASP A 21 -24.37 -5.26 9.13
C ASP A 21 -23.45 -4.84 7.97
N PRO A 22 -23.70 -3.68 7.33
CA PRO A 22 -22.86 -3.20 6.24
C PRO A 22 -21.60 -2.45 6.70
N ARG A 23 -21.30 -2.42 8.01
CA ARG A 23 -20.17 -1.64 8.53
C ARG A 23 -18.85 -2.39 8.39
N GLY A 24 -17.91 -1.77 7.69
CA GLY A 24 -16.49 -2.14 7.70
C GLY A 24 -15.70 -1.34 8.74
N TYR A 25 -14.57 -1.89 9.19
CA TYR A 25 -13.73 -1.28 10.23
C TYR A 25 -12.26 -1.30 9.81
N ASN A 26 -11.66 -0.13 9.66
CA ASN A 26 -10.22 0.00 9.48
C ASN A 26 -9.52 0.00 10.85
N VAL A 27 -8.36 -0.64 10.93
CA VAL A 27 -7.51 -0.61 12.14
C VAL A 27 -6.40 0.39 11.93
N VAL A 28 -6.24 1.35 12.85
CA VAL A 28 -5.22 2.41 12.75
C VAL A 28 -4.44 2.51 14.06
N ALA A 29 -3.12 2.62 13.97
CA ALA A 29 -2.24 2.84 15.11
C ALA A 29 -1.09 3.79 14.76
N GLU A 30 -0.45 4.39 15.77
CA GLU A 30 0.55 5.43 15.56
C GLU A 30 1.78 5.33 16.47
N ILE A 31 2.93 5.70 15.91
CA ILE A 31 4.13 6.10 16.66
C ILE A 31 4.24 7.62 16.52
N LYS A 32 4.01 8.35 17.62
CA LYS A 32 3.94 9.81 17.62
C LYS A 32 5.29 10.45 17.28
N GLY A 33 5.24 11.46 16.42
CA GLY A 33 6.39 12.29 16.08
C GLY A 33 6.84 13.17 17.25
N THR A 34 8.13 13.49 17.29
CA THR A 34 8.73 14.26 18.40
C THR A 34 9.18 15.67 18.03
N ASP A 35 9.31 15.99 16.74
CA ASP A 35 9.73 17.31 16.28
C ASP A 35 8.55 18.29 16.32
N LYS A 36 8.65 19.37 17.11
CA LYS A 36 7.55 20.33 17.30
C LYS A 36 7.05 20.96 16.00
N ASN A 37 7.87 21.03 14.97
CA ASN A 37 7.53 21.69 13.71
C ASN A 37 6.81 20.77 12.72
N VAL A 38 7.05 19.45 12.80
CA VAL A 38 6.57 18.47 11.81
C VAL A 38 5.90 17.23 12.41
N LYS A 39 5.75 17.14 13.73
CA LYS A 39 5.11 15.98 14.41
C LYS A 39 3.67 15.74 13.99
N ASP A 40 2.98 16.77 13.51
CA ASP A 40 1.61 16.69 13.01
C ASP A 40 1.55 16.28 11.53
N GLU A 41 2.70 16.17 10.86
CA GLU A 41 2.81 15.55 9.53
C GLU A 41 2.83 14.01 9.65
N LEU A 42 2.38 13.33 8.61
CA LEU A 42 2.13 11.89 8.59
C LEU A 42 3.01 11.16 7.58
N VAL A 43 3.64 10.08 8.03
CA VAL A 43 4.17 9.01 7.18
C VAL A 43 3.30 7.79 7.42
N MET A 44 2.65 7.30 6.37
CA MET A 44 1.71 6.20 6.47
C MET A 44 2.25 4.93 5.81
N LEU A 45 1.87 3.79 6.37
CA LEU A 45 2.14 2.46 5.83
C LEU A 45 0.90 1.58 6.03
N GLY A 46 0.63 0.64 5.11
CA GLY A 46 -0.54 -0.22 5.24
C GLY A 46 -0.63 -1.39 4.26
N GLY A 47 -1.64 -2.19 4.50
CA GLY A 47 -2.13 -3.30 3.68
C GLY A 47 -3.59 -3.53 4.08
N HIS A 48 -4.28 -4.47 3.46
CA HIS A 48 -5.66 -4.76 3.83
C HIS A 48 -5.78 -6.01 4.69
N LEU A 49 -6.76 -5.96 5.59
CA LEU A 49 -7.04 -6.94 6.63
C LEU A 49 -8.19 -7.87 6.24
N ASP A 50 -9.07 -7.44 5.33
CA ASP A 50 -10.04 -8.35 4.72
C ASP A 50 -9.38 -9.31 3.74
N SER A 51 -10.09 -10.37 3.40
CA SER A 51 -9.69 -11.36 2.41
C SER A 51 -10.92 -12.01 1.78
N TRP A 52 -10.72 -12.84 0.76
CA TRP A 52 -11.77 -13.71 0.25
C TRP A 52 -12.10 -14.86 1.20
N HIS A 53 -13.37 -15.25 1.21
CA HIS A 53 -13.94 -16.27 2.10
C HIS A 53 -13.58 -17.72 1.72
N GLY A 54 -12.89 -17.92 0.59
CA GLY A 54 -12.48 -19.24 0.11
C GLY A 54 -11.31 -19.86 0.87
N SER A 55 -10.56 -19.05 1.63
CA SER A 55 -9.39 -19.48 2.41
C SER A 55 -9.10 -18.51 3.56
N THR A 56 -7.88 -18.54 4.10
CA THR A 56 -7.43 -17.74 5.24
C THR A 56 -6.81 -16.39 4.89
N GLY A 57 -6.67 -16.05 3.60
CA GLY A 57 -6.12 -14.75 3.18
C GLY A 57 -4.65 -14.56 3.53
N ALA A 58 -3.86 -15.64 3.52
CA ALA A 58 -2.51 -15.62 4.06
C ALA A 58 -1.57 -14.74 3.24
N THR A 59 -1.51 -14.95 1.93
CA THR A 59 -0.72 -14.16 0.98
C THR A 59 -1.45 -12.89 0.56
N ASP A 60 -2.79 -12.87 0.69
CA ASP A 60 -3.67 -11.78 0.30
C ASP A 60 -4.72 -11.48 1.40
N ASN A 61 -4.40 -10.64 2.40
CA ASN A 61 -3.14 -9.91 2.59
C ASN A 61 -2.66 -9.92 4.06
N ALA A 62 -2.78 -11.07 4.73
CA ALA A 62 -2.21 -11.24 6.06
C ALA A 62 -0.68 -11.04 6.07
N ALA A 63 0.01 -11.44 4.99
CA ALA A 63 1.44 -11.24 4.77
C ALA A 63 1.83 -9.75 4.79
N GLY A 64 1.18 -8.89 4.00
CA GLY A 64 1.45 -7.46 3.98
C GLY A 64 1.09 -6.79 5.30
N CYS A 65 -0.05 -7.17 5.91
CA CYS A 65 -0.40 -6.73 7.26
C CYS A 65 0.72 -7.05 8.29
N ALA A 66 1.22 -8.29 8.27
CA ALA A 66 2.30 -8.72 9.16
C ALA A 66 3.59 -7.93 8.91
N VAL A 67 3.98 -7.72 7.64
CA VAL A 67 5.14 -6.92 7.24
C VAL A 67 5.03 -5.47 7.74
N MET A 68 3.86 -4.84 7.57
CA MET A 68 3.63 -3.45 8.00
C MET A 68 3.66 -3.32 9.52
N MET A 69 3.03 -4.25 10.24
CA MET A 69 3.07 -4.28 11.70
C MET A 69 4.50 -4.52 12.21
N GLU A 70 5.25 -5.43 11.58
CA GLU A 70 6.62 -5.73 11.95
C GLU A 70 7.55 -4.55 11.70
N ALA A 71 7.38 -3.82 10.59
CA ALA A 71 8.12 -2.59 10.34
C ALA A 71 7.91 -1.56 11.45
N ALA A 72 6.66 -1.35 11.90
CA ALA A 72 6.37 -0.49 13.04
C ALA A 72 6.98 -1.02 14.35
N ARG A 73 6.95 -2.34 14.59
CA ARG A 73 7.54 -2.97 15.77
C ARG A 73 9.06 -2.83 15.79
N ILE A 74 9.75 -2.99 14.66
CA ILE A 74 11.20 -2.79 14.53
C ILE A 74 11.57 -1.37 14.97
N LEU A 75 10.92 -0.35 14.42
CA LEU A 75 11.20 1.06 14.75
C LEU A 75 10.97 1.36 16.24
N LYS A 76 9.87 0.82 16.80
CA LYS A 76 9.58 0.95 18.23
C LYS A 76 10.63 0.26 19.11
N THR A 77 11.06 -0.94 18.72
CA THR A 77 12.05 -1.74 19.46
C THR A 77 13.43 -1.08 19.47
N LEU A 78 13.82 -0.46 18.34
CA LEU A 78 15.05 0.30 18.22
C LEU A 78 15.02 1.65 18.97
N GLY A 79 13.88 2.01 19.59
CA GLY A 79 13.72 3.27 20.31
C GLY A 79 13.75 4.51 19.41
N ILE A 80 13.41 4.35 18.13
CA ILE A 80 13.37 5.46 17.18
C ILE A 80 12.35 6.50 17.65
N LYS A 81 12.78 7.77 17.65
CA LYS A 81 11.92 8.93 17.89
C LYS A 81 11.71 9.64 16.55
N PRO A 82 10.67 9.28 15.78
CA PRO A 82 10.49 9.83 14.46
C PRO A 82 10.17 11.33 14.56
N ARG A 83 10.58 12.14 13.58
CA ARG A 83 10.24 13.57 13.58
C ARG A 83 8.76 13.77 13.28
N ARG A 84 8.28 13.10 12.22
CA ARG A 84 6.87 13.00 11.82
C ARG A 84 6.16 11.86 12.54
N THR A 85 4.84 11.92 12.65
CA THR A 85 4.06 10.79 13.15
C THR A 85 4.01 9.68 12.11
N ILE A 86 4.33 8.45 12.52
CA ILE A 86 4.15 7.26 11.69
C ILE A 86 2.79 6.65 12.01
N ARG A 87 1.95 6.43 11.00
CA ARG A 87 0.61 5.84 11.15
C ARG A 87 0.49 4.58 10.31
N ILE A 88 0.29 3.44 10.96
CA ILE A 88 -0.10 2.20 10.29
C ILE A 88 -1.61 2.17 10.11
N ALA A 89 -2.07 1.71 8.96
CA ALA A 89 -3.48 1.44 8.71
C ALA A 89 -3.64 0.06 8.05
N LEU A 90 -4.49 -0.78 8.63
CA LEU A 90 -4.92 -2.04 8.05
C LEU A 90 -6.35 -1.85 7.57
N TRP A 91 -6.54 -1.87 6.25
CA TRP A 91 -7.78 -1.48 5.59
C TRP A 91 -8.78 -2.63 5.58
N SER A 92 -10.06 -2.31 5.64
CA SER A 92 -11.13 -3.28 5.41
C SER A 92 -11.74 -3.03 4.04
N ALA A 93 -12.30 -4.07 3.43
CA ALA A 93 -13.02 -4.00 2.16
C ALA A 93 -12.15 -3.47 1.00
N GLU A 94 -10.88 -3.85 0.96
CA GLU A 94 -10.01 -3.63 -0.22
C GLU A 94 -10.57 -4.44 -1.40
N GLU A 95 -10.88 -5.71 -1.15
CA GLU A 95 -11.31 -6.68 -2.17
C GLU A 95 -12.64 -6.31 -2.82
N GLN A 96 -13.41 -5.49 -2.11
CA GLN A 96 -14.70 -4.96 -2.54
C GLN A 96 -14.55 -3.63 -3.31
N GLY A 97 -13.32 -3.19 -3.60
CA GLY A 97 -13.00 -2.01 -4.39
C GLY A 97 -12.41 -0.86 -3.58
N LEU A 98 -11.42 -1.13 -2.73
CA LEU A 98 -10.68 -0.16 -1.92
C LEU A 98 -11.58 0.64 -0.97
N ILE A 99 -12.68 0.05 -0.49
CA ILE A 99 -13.74 0.79 0.21
C ILE A 99 -13.18 1.41 1.49
N GLY A 100 -12.41 0.66 2.29
CA GLY A 100 -11.83 1.14 3.54
C GLY A 100 -10.88 2.31 3.35
N SER A 101 -9.86 2.17 2.51
CA SER A 101 -8.87 3.22 2.24
C SER A 101 -9.49 4.44 1.54
N ARG A 102 -10.38 4.24 0.56
CA ARG A 102 -11.11 5.36 -0.08
C ARG A 102 -12.04 6.08 0.88
N ASN A 103 -12.72 5.35 1.77
CA ASN A 103 -13.55 5.97 2.80
C ASN A 103 -12.70 6.80 3.77
N TYR A 104 -11.58 6.24 4.22
CA TYR A 104 -10.64 6.94 5.09
C TYR A 104 -10.12 8.23 4.43
N VAL A 105 -9.60 8.12 3.21
CA VAL A 105 -9.08 9.27 2.46
C VAL A 105 -10.14 10.35 2.27
N ARG A 106 -11.35 9.96 1.87
CA ARG A 106 -12.48 10.86 1.68
C ARG A 106 -12.86 11.61 2.96
N ASN A 107 -12.84 10.93 4.11
CA ASN A 107 -13.27 11.54 5.37
C ASN A 107 -12.16 12.35 6.06
N HIS A 108 -10.89 12.01 5.82
CA HIS A 108 -9.76 12.65 6.50
C HIS A 108 -9.06 13.71 5.66
N PHE A 109 -8.97 13.54 4.33
CA PHE A 109 -8.12 14.39 3.48
C PHE A 109 -8.88 15.18 2.42
N MET A 110 -10.20 14.99 2.33
CA MET A 110 -11.04 15.68 1.36
C MET A 110 -12.12 16.52 2.07
N ASP A 111 -12.43 17.66 1.48
CA ASP A 111 -13.70 18.35 1.65
C ASP A 111 -14.71 17.67 0.72
N THR A 112 -15.66 16.94 1.30
CA THR A 112 -16.65 16.16 0.55
C THR A 112 -17.69 17.03 -0.17
N ILE A 113 -17.91 18.26 0.29
CA ILE A 113 -18.86 19.20 -0.33
C ILE A 113 -18.23 19.77 -1.60
N ASN A 114 -17.01 20.29 -1.46
CA ASN A 114 -16.31 20.95 -2.56
C ASN A 114 -15.51 19.99 -3.45
N LYS A 115 -15.41 18.71 -3.06
CA LYS A 115 -14.66 17.64 -3.74
C LYS A 115 -13.19 18.02 -3.97
N LYS A 116 -12.56 18.63 -2.96
CA LYS A 116 -11.16 19.10 -3.01
C LYS A 116 -10.38 18.64 -1.79
N PRO A 117 -9.04 18.55 -1.86
CA PRO A 117 -8.19 18.35 -0.69
C PRO A 117 -8.49 19.36 0.44
N ASN A 118 -8.53 18.88 1.69
CA ASN A 118 -8.66 19.73 2.87
C ASN A 118 -7.27 20.06 3.49
N SER A 119 -7.23 20.73 4.64
CA SER A 119 -5.95 21.11 5.29
C SER A 119 -5.10 19.93 5.76
N GLU A 120 -5.72 18.79 6.09
CA GLU A 120 -4.99 17.61 6.57
C GLU A 120 -4.29 16.87 5.43
N HIS A 121 -4.77 17.03 4.19
CA HIS A 121 -4.12 16.49 2.99
C HIS A 121 -2.65 16.93 2.88
N GLU A 122 -2.36 18.20 3.19
CA GLU A 122 -1.01 18.76 3.09
C GLU A 122 -0.06 18.30 4.18
N LYS A 123 -0.58 17.66 5.22
CA LYS A 123 0.20 17.08 6.31
C LYS A 123 0.68 15.67 5.97
N VAL A 124 0.11 15.00 4.98
CA VAL A 124 0.54 13.65 4.61
C VAL A 124 1.76 13.74 3.70
N SER A 125 2.88 13.20 4.17
CA SER A 125 4.12 13.10 3.39
C SER A 125 4.03 11.98 2.36
N VAL A 126 3.66 10.77 2.79
CA VAL A 126 3.66 9.58 1.93
C VAL A 126 2.83 8.45 2.53
N TYR A 127 2.30 7.58 1.69
CA TYR A 127 1.72 6.28 2.02
C TYR A 127 2.49 5.16 1.30
N PHE A 128 2.92 4.14 2.04
CA PHE A 128 3.57 2.93 1.51
C PHE A 128 2.68 1.70 1.67
N ASN A 129 2.66 0.83 0.66
CA ASN A 129 1.78 -0.33 0.60
C ASN A 129 2.54 -1.63 0.25
N VAL A 130 2.06 -2.77 0.76
CA VAL A 130 2.54 -4.13 0.45
C VAL A 130 1.30 -5.01 0.32
N ASP A 131 1.14 -5.65 -0.85
CA ASP A 131 -0.07 -6.39 -1.19
C ASP A 131 0.10 -7.30 -2.42
N ASN A 132 1.24 -7.99 -2.52
CA ASN A 132 1.50 -8.89 -3.66
C ASN A 132 2.16 -10.18 -3.17
N GLY A 133 1.61 -10.74 -2.09
CA GLY A 133 2.01 -12.04 -1.58
C GLY A 133 3.21 -12.02 -0.64
N THR A 134 3.95 -13.12 -0.65
CA THR A 134 4.93 -13.44 0.40
C THR A 134 6.38 -13.17 0.04
N GLY A 135 6.67 -12.90 -1.24
CA GLY A 135 8.04 -12.86 -1.74
C GLY A 135 8.82 -11.62 -1.30
N LYS A 136 10.13 -11.66 -1.54
CA LYS A 136 11.06 -10.57 -1.21
C LYS A 136 10.64 -9.28 -1.89
N ILE A 137 10.82 -8.16 -1.19
CA ILE A 137 10.74 -6.84 -1.83
C ILE A 137 11.97 -6.66 -2.74
N ARG A 138 11.72 -6.37 -4.02
CA ARG A 138 12.75 -6.09 -5.05
C ARG A 138 12.91 -4.62 -5.35
N GLY A 139 11.98 -3.78 -4.89
CA GLY A 139 11.95 -2.38 -5.25
C GLY A 139 10.62 -1.71 -4.98
N ILE A 140 10.35 -0.61 -5.66
CA ILE A 140 9.12 0.18 -5.49
C ILE A 140 8.65 0.80 -6.81
N TYR A 141 7.33 0.84 -7.01
CA TYR A 141 6.70 1.59 -8.10
C TYR A 141 6.63 3.07 -7.73
N ALA A 142 7.29 3.94 -8.50
CA ALA A 142 7.28 5.38 -8.27
C ALA A 142 6.01 6.08 -8.76
N GLN A 143 5.02 5.34 -9.28
CA GLN A 143 3.74 5.87 -9.77
C GLN A 143 3.93 7.05 -10.76
N SER A 144 4.85 6.96 -11.72
CA SER A 144 5.20 8.07 -12.65
C SER A 144 5.72 9.35 -11.98
N ASN A 145 6.06 9.32 -10.69
CA ASN A 145 6.68 10.43 -9.99
C ASN A 145 8.20 10.38 -10.18
N GLU A 146 8.72 11.08 -11.20
CA GLU A 146 10.15 11.03 -11.49
C GLU A 146 11.02 11.61 -10.37
N THR A 147 10.48 12.56 -9.61
CA THR A 147 11.21 13.29 -8.56
C THR A 147 11.57 12.42 -7.36
N VAL A 148 10.82 11.34 -7.10
CA VAL A 148 11.14 10.41 -6.00
C VAL A 148 12.16 9.36 -6.39
N LYS A 149 12.41 9.15 -7.69
CA LYS A 149 13.36 8.13 -8.17
C LYS A 149 14.75 8.25 -7.52
N PRO A 150 15.44 9.42 -7.53
CA PRO A 150 16.75 9.53 -6.88
C PRO A 150 16.69 9.29 -5.36
N ILE A 151 15.58 9.67 -4.71
CA ILE A 151 15.39 9.47 -3.26
C ILE A 151 15.28 7.98 -2.95
N PHE A 152 14.41 7.25 -3.65
CA PHE A 152 14.20 5.82 -3.41
C PHE A 152 15.40 4.98 -3.85
N SER A 153 16.11 5.38 -4.92
CA SER A 153 17.35 4.72 -5.32
C SER A 153 18.41 4.84 -4.21
N GLN A 154 18.56 6.02 -3.60
CA GLN A 154 19.46 6.21 -2.47
C GLN A 154 19.05 5.36 -1.26
N TRP A 155 17.75 5.26 -0.97
CA TRP A 155 17.25 4.47 0.16
C TRP A 155 17.39 2.97 -0.03
N LEU A 156 17.41 2.50 -1.28
CA LEU A 156 17.63 1.10 -1.62
C LEU A 156 19.11 0.70 -1.67
N GLU A 157 20.04 1.66 -1.71
CA GLU A 157 21.48 1.39 -1.79
C GLU A 157 21.99 0.37 -0.75
N PRO A 158 21.61 0.45 0.54
CA PRO A 158 22.05 -0.52 1.55
C PRO A 158 21.48 -1.93 1.38
N PHE A 159 20.46 -2.10 0.52
CA PHE A 159 19.73 -3.36 0.32
C PHE A 159 20.08 -4.06 -1.00
N LYS A 160 21.12 -3.59 -1.71
CA LYS A 160 21.59 -4.20 -2.95
C LYS A 160 21.90 -5.69 -2.81
N ASP A 161 22.58 -6.07 -1.74
CA ASP A 161 22.93 -7.48 -1.47
C ASP A 161 21.71 -8.33 -1.08
N LEU A 162 20.60 -7.69 -0.70
CA LEU A 162 19.29 -8.35 -0.50
C LEU A 162 18.44 -8.39 -1.78
N GLY A 163 18.97 -7.89 -2.90
CA GLY A 163 18.33 -7.86 -4.20
C GLY A 163 17.19 -6.83 -4.34
N ALA A 164 17.12 -5.84 -3.44
CA ALA A 164 16.15 -4.76 -3.52
C ALA A 164 16.79 -3.52 -4.16
N THR A 165 16.67 -3.40 -5.48
CA THR A 165 17.41 -2.38 -6.26
C THR A 165 16.54 -1.61 -7.23
N THR A 166 15.29 -2.03 -7.44
CA THR A 166 14.45 -1.52 -8.51
C THR A 166 13.68 -0.28 -8.07
N VAL A 167 13.83 0.82 -8.81
CA VAL A 167 12.88 1.93 -8.75
C VAL A 167 12.35 2.16 -10.16
N THR A 168 11.11 1.74 -10.38
CA THR A 168 10.46 1.83 -11.69
C THR A 168 9.54 3.04 -11.73
N LEU A 169 9.54 3.77 -12.85
CA LEU A 169 8.58 4.85 -13.08
C LEU A 169 7.20 4.32 -13.47
N ARG A 170 7.07 3.01 -13.73
CA ARG A 170 5.78 2.39 -14.06
C ARG A 170 4.79 2.58 -12.90
N ASN A 171 3.52 2.64 -13.27
CA ASN A 171 2.43 2.54 -12.31
C ASN A 171 2.11 1.07 -12.07
N THR A 172 1.62 0.79 -10.87
CA THR A 172 0.87 -0.42 -10.55
C THR A 172 -0.48 -0.02 -9.96
N GLY A 173 -1.38 -0.98 -9.79
CA GLY A 173 -2.71 -0.73 -9.26
C GLY A 173 -3.26 -1.94 -8.52
N GLY A 174 -4.58 -1.93 -8.28
CA GLY A 174 -5.27 -3.03 -7.62
C GLY A 174 -5.04 -3.11 -6.12
N THR A 175 -4.65 -2.00 -5.46
CA THR A 175 -4.51 -1.96 -4.00
C THR A 175 -4.55 -0.52 -3.45
N ASP A 176 -4.52 -0.37 -2.13
CA ASP A 176 -4.89 0.82 -1.36
C ASP A 176 -4.04 2.07 -1.60
N HIS A 177 -2.82 1.94 -2.13
CA HIS A 177 -2.00 3.12 -2.47
C HIS A 177 -2.70 4.03 -3.48
N LEU A 178 -3.58 3.46 -4.31
CA LEU A 178 -4.38 4.21 -5.28
C LEU A 178 -5.35 5.19 -4.62
N ALA A 179 -5.85 4.91 -3.41
CA ALA A 179 -6.73 5.85 -2.71
C ALA A 179 -6.00 7.16 -2.37
N PHE A 180 -4.70 7.08 -2.10
CA PHE A 180 -3.84 8.22 -1.79
C PHE A 180 -3.32 8.91 -3.06
N ASP A 181 -2.75 8.12 -3.97
CA ASP A 181 -2.18 8.62 -5.24
C ASP A 181 -3.24 9.33 -6.09
N GLY A 182 -4.48 8.79 -6.10
CA GLY A 182 -5.62 9.35 -6.84
C GLY A 182 -6.04 10.76 -6.42
N ILE A 183 -5.64 11.21 -5.23
CA ILE A 183 -5.88 12.59 -4.76
C ILE A 183 -4.59 13.41 -4.64
N GLY A 184 -3.48 12.92 -5.19
CA GLY A 184 -2.19 13.61 -5.21
C GLY A 184 -1.36 13.49 -3.93
N ILE A 185 -1.73 12.62 -2.98
CA ILE A 185 -0.84 12.21 -1.90
C ILE A 185 0.14 11.17 -2.45
N PRO A 186 1.46 11.28 -2.23
CA PRO A 186 2.40 10.27 -2.68
C PRO A 186 2.04 8.90 -2.09
N GLY A 187 1.53 7.99 -2.90
CA GLY A 187 1.14 6.64 -2.53
C GLY A 187 1.90 5.64 -3.39
N PHE A 188 2.59 4.68 -2.79
CA PHE A 188 3.46 3.75 -3.51
C PHE A 188 3.27 2.31 -3.03
N GLN A 189 3.35 1.37 -3.98
CA GLN A 189 3.34 -0.07 -3.74
C GLN A 189 4.76 -0.61 -3.92
N PHE A 190 5.21 -1.47 -3.00
CA PHE A 190 6.46 -2.18 -3.14
C PHE A 190 6.36 -3.27 -4.22
N ILE A 191 7.45 -3.51 -4.95
CA ILE A 191 7.58 -4.61 -5.90
C ILE A 191 7.98 -5.84 -5.09
N GLN A 192 7.23 -6.93 -5.18
CA GLN A 192 7.56 -8.21 -4.55
C GLN A 192 7.81 -9.29 -5.61
N ASP A 193 8.61 -10.29 -5.26
CA ASP A 193 8.62 -11.56 -5.98
C ASP A 193 7.23 -12.20 -5.87
N GLU A 194 6.68 -12.66 -7.00
CA GLU A 194 5.29 -13.16 -7.04
C GLU A 194 5.09 -14.43 -6.19
N ILE A 195 6.09 -15.32 -6.08
CA ILE A 195 6.01 -16.61 -5.34
C ILE A 195 4.60 -17.23 -5.35
N GLU A 196 4.24 -17.77 -6.51
CA GLU A 196 2.97 -18.46 -6.78
C GLU A 196 1.68 -17.60 -6.66
N TYR A 197 1.77 -16.31 -6.31
CA TYR A 197 0.61 -15.43 -6.06
C TYR A 197 -0.48 -15.57 -7.12
N ASP A 198 -0.21 -15.19 -8.37
CA ASP A 198 -1.21 -15.21 -9.45
C ASP A 198 -1.59 -16.62 -9.93
N THR A 199 -0.76 -17.62 -9.65
CA THR A 199 -0.91 -18.96 -10.24
C THR A 199 -1.52 -19.97 -9.29
N ARG A 200 -1.51 -19.68 -7.98
CA ARG A 200 -1.92 -20.62 -6.93
C ARG A 200 -2.72 -19.97 -5.83
N THR A 201 -2.25 -18.88 -5.23
CA THR A 201 -2.82 -18.43 -3.94
C THR A 201 -3.89 -17.36 -4.12
N HIS A 202 -3.60 -16.30 -4.87
CA HIS A 202 -4.45 -15.12 -5.04
C HIS A 202 -5.90 -15.48 -5.41
N HIS A 203 -6.83 -15.09 -4.54
CA HIS A 203 -8.29 -15.29 -4.69
C HIS A 203 -8.72 -16.75 -4.86
N THR A 204 -7.95 -17.69 -4.30
CA THR A 204 -8.28 -19.13 -4.36
C THR A 204 -8.49 -19.73 -2.96
N ASN A 205 -8.95 -20.97 -2.93
CA ASN A 205 -9.02 -21.78 -1.72
C ASN A 205 -7.65 -22.34 -1.26
N MET A 206 -6.57 -22.01 -1.96
CA MET A 206 -5.21 -22.43 -1.62
C MET A 206 -4.43 -21.37 -0.85
N ASP A 207 -5.04 -20.21 -0.53
CA ASP A 207 -4.35 -19.12 0.19
C ASP A 207 -4.19 -19.37 1.69
N GLY A 208 -3.38 -20.38 2.01
CA GLY A 208 -3.07 -20.89 3.34
C GLY A 208 -1.76 -20.33 3.90
N TYR A 209 -1.63 -20.33 5.23
CA TYR A 209 -0.44 -19.82 5.94
C TYR A 209 0.86 -20.58 5.58
N ASP A 210 0.75 -21.81 5.10
CA ASP A 210 1.84 -22.67 4.67
C ASP A 210 2.52 -22.19 3.38
N HIS A 211 1.90 -21.26 2.64
CA HIS A 211 2.52 -20.60 1.50
C HIS A 211 3.42 -19.42 1.89
N LEU A 212 3.41 -19.00 3.16
CA LEU A 212 4.23 -17.87 3.63
C LEU A 212 5.72 -18.22 3.77
N GLN A 213 6.56 -17.44 3.09
CA GLN A 213 8.02 -17.49 3.14
C GLN A 213 8.56 -16.56 4.22
N ALA A 214 8.75 -17.11 5.42
CA ALA A 214 9.10 -16.31 6.61
C ALA A 214 10.36 -15.44 6.45
N ASP A 215 11.41 -15.91 5.78
CA ASP A 215 12.64 -15.13 5.59
C ASP A 215 12.47 -13.98 4.60
N ASP A 216 11.59 -14.15 3.62
CA ASP A 216 11.25 -13.10 2.66
C ASP A 216 10.41 -12.01 3.32
N LEU A 217 9.46 -12.39 4.18
CA LEU A 217 8.68 -11.43 4.99
C LEU A 217 9.57 -10.61 5.95
N LYS A 218 10.60 -11.23 6.55
CA LYS A 218 11.58 -10.49 7.37
C LYS A 218 12.38 -9.49 6.54
N GLN A 219 12.80 -9.88 5.34
CA GLN A 219 13.48 -8.98 4.40
C GLN A 219 12.57 -7.81 4.02
N ALA A 220 11.31 -8.08 3.71
CA ALA A 220 10.33 -7.07 3.36
C ALA A 220 10.12 -6.08 4.51
N ALA A 221 9.90 -6.57 5.74
CA ALA A 221 9.71 -5.74 6.92
C ALA A 221 10.92 -4.84 7.22
N THR A 222 12.13 -5.34 6.98
CA THR A 222 13.37 -4.56 7.15
C THR A 222 13.43 -3.39 6.16
N ILE A 223 13.09 -3.62 4.89
CA ILE A 223 13.10 -2.57 3.86
C ILE A 223 11.99 -1.55 4.12
N VAL A 224 10.77 -2.01 4.43
CA VAL A 224 9.65 -1.12 4.78
C VAL A 224 9.99 -0.25 5.98
N ALA A 225 10.58 -0.83 7.05
CA ALA A 225 11.01 -0.08 8.22
C ALA A 225 12.01 1.03 7.85
N ALA A 226 12.98 0.73 6.97
CA ALA A 226 13.96 1.71 6.52
C ALA A 226 13.34 2.84 5.67
N PHE A 227 12.41 2.52 4.77
CA PHE A 227 11.68 3.53 3.99
C PHE A 227 10.85 4.45 4.88
N VAL A 228 10.12 3.87 5.84
CA VAL A 228 9.30 4.61 6.80
C VAL A 228 10.17 5.47 7.70
N TYR A 229 11.29 4.93 8.20
CA TYR A 229 12.29 5.69 8.96
C TYR A 229 12.81 6.89 8.16
N ASN A 230 13.30 6.66 6.94
CA ASN A 230 13.87 7.72 6.11
C ASN A 230 12.83 8.81 5.81
N ALA A 231 11.59 8.45 5.48
CA ALA A 231 10.51 9.40 5.27
C ALA A 231 10.16 10.19 6.53
N ALA A 232 10.13 9.54 7.69
CA ALA A 232 9.79 10.16 8.96
C ALA A 232 10.89 11.07 9.52
N MET A 233 12.14 10.88 9.08
CA MET A 233 13.32 11.64 9.54
C MET A 233 13.79 12.74 8.58
N ARG A 234 13.42 12.65 7.29
CA ARG A 234 13.79 13.64 6.26
C ARG A 234 13.36 15.06 6.66
N ASP A 235 14.08 16.09 6.22
CA ASP A 235 13.65 17.48 6.46
C ASP A 235 12.36 17.81 5.69
N GLU A 236 12.35 17.51 4.40
CA GLU A 236 11.23 17.75 3.49
C GLU A 236 10.26 16.55 3.45
N LYS A 237 8.99 16.82 3.13
CA LYS A 237 8.04 15.77 2.73
C LYS A 237 8.48 15.11 1.42
N ILE A 238 7.95 13.92 1.15
CA ILE A 238 8.13 13.28 -0.16
C ILE A 238 7.51 14.18 -1.24
N PRO A 239 8.25 14.48 -2.33
CA PRO A 239 7.71 15.29 -3.42
C PRO A 239 6.44 14.71 -4.01
N ARG A 240 5.41 15.55 -4.18
CA ARG A 240 4.21 15.21 -4.95
C ARG A 240 4.51 15.23 -6.45
N LYS A 241 3.73 14.50 -7.25
CA LYS A 241 3.80 14.59 -8.72
C LYS A 241 3.57 16.03 -9.15
N GLN A 242 4.35 16.51 -10.11
CA GLN A 242 4.07 17.79 -10.73
C GLN A 242 2.78 17.63 -11.54
N VAL A 243 1.74 18.38 -11.18
CA VAL A 243 0.54 18.48 -12.03
C VAL A 243 0.97 19.29 -13.25
N ALA A 244 0.87 18.70 -14.45
CA ALA A 244 1.08 19.45 -15.67
C ALA A 244 0.14 20.67 -15.64
N LYS A 245 0.68 21.88 -15.79
CA LYS A 245 -0.16 23.06 -15.98
C LYS A 245 -1.07 22.76 -17.18
N PRO A 246 -2.38 23.07 -17.10
CA PRO A 246 -3.23 23.00 -18.28
C PRO A 246 -2.53 23.80 -19.38
N ALA A 247 -2.35 23.19 -20.56
CA ALA A 247 -1.85 23.92 -21.71
C ALA A 247 -2.73 25.17 -21.84
N ALA A 248 -2.10 26.36 -21.81
CA ALA A 248 -2.81 27.59 -22.06
C ALA A 248 -3.54 27.40 -23.39
N GLY A 249 -4.87 27.41 -23.36
CA GLY A 249 -5.70 27.16 -24.53
C GLY A 249 -5.22 28.07 -25.64
N GLY A 250 -4.80 27.47 -26.75
CA GLY A 250 -4.52 28.21 -27.97
C GLY A 250 -5.78 28.96 -28.37
N GLN A 251 -5.64 30.27 -28.53
CA GLN A 251 -6.63 31.12 -29.20
C GLN A 251 -6.80 30.70 -30.65
#